data_AF-A0A9P6WZT5-F1
#
_entry.id   AF-A0A9P6WZT5-F1
#
_cell.length_a   1.000
_cell.length_b   1.000
_cell.length_c   1.000
_cell.angle_alpha   90.00
_cell.angle_beta   90.00
_cell.angle_gamma   90.00
#
_symmetry.space_group_name_H-M   'P 1'
#
loop_
_entity.id
_entity.type
_entity.pdbx_description
1 polymer ?
#
loop_
_entity_poly.entity_id
_entity_poly.type
_entity_poly.pdbx_seq_one_letter_code
_entity_poly.pdbx_strand_id
1 'polypeptide(L)'
;MLIEKVSHKFIQLKSILTKEDGGHRTPFVDNYCPQVFVRTIDVTVSLTHPEGTEDPNDKYVMPGDNVEMQYELTRDVALEDGQRFYYS
;
A
#
# COMPACT_ATOMS: atom_id res chain seq x y z
N MET A 1 6.73 26.84 -7.23
CA MET A 1 6.65 25.63 -6.40
C MET A 1 5.19 25.22 -6.37
N LEU A 2 4.76 24.43 -7.37
CA LEU A 2 3.38 23.94 -7.44
C LEU A 2 3.25 22.84 -6.42
N ILE A 3 2.49 23.10 -5.36
CA ILE A 3 2.00 22.06 -4.47
C ILE A 3 0.82 21.45 -5.22
N GLU A 4 1.07 20.42 -6.02
CA GLU A 4 -0.01 19.66 -6.64
C GLU A 4 -0.85 19.02 -5.53
N LYS A 5 -2.07 19.51 -5.39
CA LYS A 5 -3.12 18.87 -4.61
C LYS A 5 -3.51 17.59 -5.36
N VAL A 6 -3.05 16.42 -4.90
CA VAL A 6 -3.46 15.12 -5.46
C VAL A 6 -3.52 14.09 -4.33
N SER A 7 -4.71 13.85 -3.79
CA SER A 7 -5.17 12.47 -3.63
C SER A 7 -6.10 12.23 -4.83
N HIS A 8 -6.15 11.07 -5.48
CA HIS A 8 -6.71 9.82 -5.01
C HIS A 8 -6.17 8.72 -5.94
N LYS A 9 -5.67 7.61 -5.37
CA LYS A 9 -5.03 6.48 -6.07
C LYS A 9 -3.64 6.77 -6.68
N PHE A 10 -2.91 5.68 -6.86
CA PHE A 10 -1.61 5.53 -7.53
C PHE A 10 -0.38 5.72 -6.66
N ILE A 11 0.03 4.62 -6.02
CA ILE A 11 1.38 4.05 -6.18
C ILE A 11 1.22 2.52 -6.14
N GLN A 12 1.97 1.82 -6.98
CA GLN A 12 2.03 0.35 -6.99
C GLN A 12 3.08 -0.11 -5.98
N LEU A 13 2.66 -0.86 -4.97
CA LEU A 13 3.61 -1.63 -4.16
C LEU A 13 3.98 -2.87 -4.95
N LYS A 14 5.28 -3.13 -5.17
CA LYS A 14 5.77 -4.27 -5.97
C LYS A 14 6.22 -5.46 -5.12
N SER A 15 6.54 -5.23 -3.86
CA SER A 15 7.20 -6.20 -2.99
C SER A 15 6.68 -6.05 -1.57
N ILE A 16 6.19 -7.17 -1.01
CA ILE A 16 5.72 -7.27 0.36
C ILE A 16 6.91 -7.69 1.23
N LEU A 17 7.12 -7.01 2.37
CA LEU A 17 8.20 -7.39 3.28
C LEU A 17 8.02 -8.84 3.76
N THR A 18 9.15 -9.54 3.89
CA THR A 18 9.15 -10.88 4.49
C THR A 18 8.88 -10.77 6.00
N LYS A 19 8.51 -11.90 6.61
CA LYS A 19 8.37 -12.00 8.07
C LYS A 19 9.69 -11.66 8.80
N GLU A 20 10.84 -11.97 8.18
CA GLU A 20 12.16 -11.73 8.77
C GLU A 20 12.54 -10.24 8.73
N ASP A 21 12.07 -9.52 7.72
CA ASP A 21 12.27 -8.07 7.56
C ASP A 21 11.29 -7.22 8.38
N GLY A 22 10.51 -7.85 9.28
CA GLY A 22 9.52 -7.17 10.11
C GLY A 22 8.18 -6.91 9.43
N GLY A 23 7.91 -7.58 8.29
CA GLY A 23 6.60 -7.56 7.66
C GLY A 23 5.54 -8.36 8.41
N HIS A 24 4.35 -8.46 7.82
CA HIS A 24 3.24 -9.19 8.43
C HIS A 24 3.59 -10.65 8.75
N ARG A 25 3.01 -11.17 9.84
CA ARG A 25 3.17 -12.59 10.22
C ARG A 25 2.13 -13.49 9.58
N THR A 26 0.99 -12.94 9.20
CA THR A 26 -0.14 -13.65 8.62
C THR A 26 -0.48 -13.06 7.26
N PRO A 27 -1.06 -13.85 6.35
CA PRO A 27 -1.53 -13.34 5.07
C PRO A 27 -2.65 -12.33 5.28
N PHE A 28 -2.81 -11.41 4.32
CA PHE A 28 -3.94 -10.49 4.29
C PHE A 28 -4.71 -10.60 2.98
N VAL A 29 -5.95 -10.15 3.00
CA VAL A 29 -6.86 -10.13 1.84
C VAL A 29 -7.04 -8.69 1.35
N ASP A 30 -7.78 -8.55 0.26
CA ASP A 30 -8.17 -7.26 -0.30
C ASP A 30 -8.89 -6.34 0.71
N ASN A 31 -8.81 -5.03 0.50
CA ASN A 31 -9.32 -3.98 1.41
C ASN A 31 -8.64 -3.94 2.78
N TYR A 32 -7.38 -4.39 2.84
CA TYR A 32 -6.56 -4.23 4.04
C TYR A 32 -6.21 -2.75 4.24
N CYS A 33 -6.41 -2.23 5.46
CA CYS A 33 -6.23 -0.80 5.76
C CYS A 33 -5.07 -0.54 6.74
N PRO A 34 -3.79 -0.70 6.34
CA PRO A 34 -2.67 -0.44 7.23
C PRO A 34 -2.43 1.06 7.45
N GLN A 35 -1.65 1.36 8.49
CA GLN A 35 -1.01 2.66 8.64
C GLN A 35 0.36 2.64 7.99
N VAL A 36 0.62 3.60 7.11
CA VAL A 36 1.93 3.86 6.53
C VAL A 36 2.53 5.11 7.13
N PHE A 37 3.82 5.07 7.42
CA PHE A 37 4.54 6.24 7.89
C PHE A 37 5.02 7.06 6.68
N VAL A 38 4.45 8.25 6.52
CA VAL A 38 4.79 9.18 5.45
C VAL A 38 5.53 10.37 6.03
N ARG A 39 6.84 10.42 5.79
CA ARG A 39 7.78 11.43 6.33
C ARG A 39 7.79 11.51 7.86
N THR A 40 6.82 12.18 8.45
CA THR A 40 6.72 12.44 9.90
C THR A 40 5.33 12.13 10.46
N ILE A 41 4.43 11.60 9.65
CA ILE A 41 3.04 11.37 10.00
C ILE A 41 2.59 9.96 9.63
N ASP A 42 1.76 9.37 10.47
CA ASP A 42 1.04 8.13 10.15
C ASP A 42 -0.20 8.44 9.32
N VAL A 43 -0.41 7.66 8.27
CA VAL A 43 -1.53 7.79 7.34
C VAL A 43 -2.13 6.42 7.14
N THR A 44 -3.43 6.28 7.39
CA THR A 44 -4.13 5.05 6.99
C THR A 44 -4.30 5.04 5.49
N VAL A 45 -3.91 3.95 4.85
CA VAL A 45 -4.14 3.67 3.43
C VAL A 45 -5.09 2.48 3.29
N SER A 46 -5.89 2.45 2.23
CA SER A 46 -6.61 1.24 1.81
C SER A 46 -5.80 0.56 0.71
N LEU A 47 -5.47 -0.72 0.89
CA LEU A 47 -4.79 -1.55 -0.10
C LEU A 47 -5.80 -2.40 -0.85
N THR A 48 -5.73 -2.32 -2.17
CA THR A 48 -6.58 -3.07 -3.10
C THR A 48 -5.76 -3.65 -4.23
N HIS A 49 -6.18 -4.79 -4.76
CA HIS A 49 -5.61 -5.31 -6.00
C HIS A 49 -5.92 -4.37 -7.18
N PRO A 50 -5.07 -4.36 -8.22
CA PRO A 50 -5.33 -3.60 -9.43
C PRO A 50 -6.67 -3.94 -10.07
N GLU A 51 -7.32 -2.92 -10.65
CA GLU A 51 -8.55 -3.12 -11.43
C GLU A 51 -8.33 -4.16 -12.53
N GLY A 52 -9.25 -5.12 -12.64
CA GLY A 52 -9.13 -6.25 -13.58
C GLY A 52 -8.46 -7.50 -13.00
N THR A 53 -8.06 -7.49 -11.72
CA THR A 53 -7.63 -8.71 -11.02
C THR A 53 -8.81 -9.68 -10.90
N GLU A 54 -8.69 -10.88 -11.46
CA GLU A 54 -9.68 -11.96 -11.30
C GLU A 54 -9.72 -12.40 -9.82
N ASP A 55 -10.91 -12.38 -9.22
CA ASP A 55 -11.22 -12.76 -7.84
C ASP A 55 -10.26 -12.17 -6.77
N PRO A 56 -10.23 -10.84 -6.58
CA PRO A 56 -9.27 -10.18 -5.69
C PRO A 56 -9.49 -10.52 -4.20
N ASN A 57 -10.72 -10.84 -3.81
CA ASN A 57 -11.04 -11.22 -2.43
C ASN A 57 -10.56 -12.65 -2.07
N ASP A 58 -10.37 -13.52 -3.07
CA ASP A 58 -9.86 -14.88 -2.89
C ASP A 58 -8.32 -14.94 -3.00
N LYS A 59 -7.67 -13.81 -3.31
CA LYS A 59 -6.22 -13.67 -3.37
C LYS A 59 -5.67 -13.19 -2.04
N TYR A 60 -5.06 -14.13 -1.33
CA TYR A 60 -4.23 -13.82 -0.18
C TYR A 60 -2.88 -13.29 -0.63
N VAL A 61 -2.43 -12.22 0.01
CA VAL A 61 -1.06 -11.72 -0.12
C VAL A 61 -0.23 -12.30 1.03
N MET A 62 0.76 -13.12 0.69
CA MET A 62 1.67 -13.72 1.68
C MET A 62 2.84 -12.78 1.97
N PRO A 63 3.39 -12.80 3.20
CA PRO A 63 4.64 -12.08 3.50
C PRO A 63 5.78 -12.56 2.58
N GLY A 64 6.43 -11.62 1.89
CA GLY A 64 7.48 -11.91 0.91
C GLY A 64 7.00 -12.07 -0.53
N ASP A 65 5.70 -11.99 -0.80
CA ASP A 65 5.18 -12.01 -2.17
C ASP A 65 5.58 -10.76 -2.95
N ASN A 66 5.83 -10.95 -4.25
CA ASN A 66 5.96 -9.85 -5.20
C ASN A 66 4.62 -9.70 -5.93
N VAL A 67 3.70 -8.98 -5.29
CA VAL A 67 2.38 -8.63 -5.85
C VAL A 67 2.34 -7.13 -6.11
N GLU A 68 1.68 -6.74 -7.20
CA GLU A 68 1.33 -5.34 -7.45
C GLU A 68 0.04 -4.99 -6.73
N MET A 69 0.08 -4.01 -5.82
CA MET A 69 -1.09 -3.52 -5.08
C MET A 69 -1.29 -2.03 -5.31
N GLN A 70 -2.53 -1.60 -5.46
CA GLN A 70 -2.90 -0.19 -5.44
C GLN A 70 -3.21 0.25 -4.02
N TYR A 71 -2.92 1.51 -3.68
CA TYR A 71 -3.40 2.09 -2.45
C TYR A 71 -4.10 3.43 -2.64
N GLU A 72 -4.96 3.75 -1.67
CA GLU A 72 -5.61 5.04 -1.55
C GLU A 72 -5.38 5.62 -0.13
N LEU A 73 -5.00 6.89 -0.06
CA LEU A 73 -4.83 7.60 1.21
C LEU A 73 -6.19 8.03 1.75
N THR A 74 -6.41 7.84 3.05
CA THR A 74 -7.63 8.34 3.72
C THR A 74 -7.67 9.87 3.91
N ARG A 75 -6.54 10.56 3.67
CA ARG A 75 -6.41 12.01 3.79
C ARG A 75 -5.33 12.55 2.85
N ASP A 76 -5.44 13.83 2.50
CA ASP A 76 -4.47 14.51 1.66
C ASP A 76 -3.10 14.58 2.35
N VAL A 77 -2.09 14.03 1.69
CA VAL A 77 -0.68 14.11 2.10
C VAL A 77 0.16 14.34 0.86
N ALA A 78 1.08 15.28 0.93
CA ALA A 78 2.02 15.50 -0.16
C ALA A 78 2.91 14.26 -0.31
N LEU A 79 2.93 13.64 -1.49
CA LEU A 79 3.81 12.53 -1.83
C LEU A 79 4.70 12.90 -3.00
N GLU A 80 5.85 12.24 -3.11
CA GLU A 80 6.70 12.29 -4.30
C GLU A 80 6.44 11.06 -5.16
N ASP A 81 6.55 11.20 -6.49
CA ASP A 81 6.46 10.07 -7.40
C ASP A 81 7.56 9.04 -7.10
N GLY A 82 7.20 7.76 -7.06
CA GLY A 82 8.13 6.68 -6.74
C GLY A 82 8.56 6.61 -5.26
N GLN A 83 7.96 7.39 -4.37
CA GLN A 83 8.21 7.29 -2.93
C GLN A 83 7.89 5.86 -2.43
N ARG A 84 8.87 5.23 -1.78
CA ARG A 84 8.69 3.89 -1.19
C ARG A 84 8.06 4.03 0.19
N PHE A 85 7.06 3.21 0.47
CA PHE A 85 6.43 3.11 1.78
C PHE A 85 6.82 1.80 2.43
N TYR A 86 7.17 1.89 3.70
CA TYR A 86 7.25 0.73 4.57
C TYR A 86 5.94 0.70 5.35
N TYR A 87 5.20 -0.40 5.24
CA TYR A 87 4.09 -0.71 6.12
C TYR A 87 4.55 -1.85 7.02
N SER A 88 4.22 -1.75 8.31
CA SER A 88 4.46 -2.80 9.31
C SER A 88 3.21 -3.62 9.54
#